data_AF-A0A4P9WUJ7-F1
#
_entry.id   AF-A0A4P9WUJ7-F1
#
_cell.length_a   1.000
_cell.length_b   1.000
_cell.length_c   1.000
_cell.angle_alpha   90.00
_cell.angle_beta   90.00
_cell.angle_gamma   90.00
#
_symmetry.space_group_name_H-M   'P 1'
#
loop_
_entity.id
_entity.type
_entity.pdbx_description
1 polymer ?
#
loop_
_entity_poly.entity_id
_entity_poly.type
_entity_poly.pdbx_seq_one_letter_code
_entity_poly.pdbx_strand_id
1 'polypeptide(L)' 'APQLVFGGFHVLDEDPFWVPATEEEMEDLGDNAERDNIAKKYIDRVRKRKGMFVEEKIVEHAEKQRNMKNA' A
#
# COMPACT_ATOMS: atom_id res chain seq x y z
N ALA A 1 4.67 13.90 -34.40
CA ALA A 1 4.28 13.17 -33.18
C ALA A 1 5.54 12.87 -32.38
N PRO A 2 5.53 12.98 -31.04
CA PRO A 2 6.70 12.65 -30.22
C PRO A 2 6.94 11.13 -30.21
N GLN A 3 8.18 10.71 -30.45
CA GLN A 3 8.61 9.31 -30.34
C GLN A 3 9.21 9.08 -28.96
N LEU A 4 8.65 8.14 -28.19
CA LEU A 4 9.23 7.71 -26.92
C LEU A 4 10.32 6.67 -27.20
N VAL A 5 11.49 6.86 -26.60
CA VAL A 5 12.63 5.95 -26.63
C VAL A 5 12.97 5.58 -25.19
N PHE A 6 13.24 4.30 -24.94
CA PHE A 6 13.59 3.82 -23.61
C PHE A 6 14.95 4.38 -23.18
N GLY A 7 14.99 5.11 -22.06
CA GLY A 7 16.20 5.74 -21.51
C GLY A 7 16.81 5.03 -20.30
N GLY A 8 16.19 3.97 -19.78
CA GLY A 8 16.61 3.28 -18.55
C GLY A 8 15.60 3.45 -17.41
N PHE A 9 16.08 3.18 -16.18
CA PHE A 9 15.29 3.31 -14.96
C PHE A 9 15.85 4.44 -14.08
N HIS A 10 14.95 5.12 -13.37
CA HIS A 10 15.30 6.09 -12.33
C HIS A 10 14.76 5.59 -10.99
N VAL A 11 15.51 5.89 -9.92
CA VAL A 11 15.10 5.58 -8.55
C VAL A 11 14.08 6.62 -8.09
N LEU A 12 13.04 6.18 -7.39
CA LEU A 12 12.11 7.06 -6.70
C LEU A 12 12.65 7.35 -5.29
N ASP A 13 12.51 8.59 -4.81
CA ASP A 13 12.96 9.00 -3.48
C ASP A 13 12.00 8.57 -2.35
N GLU A 14 10.98 7.77 -2.67
CA GLU A 14 9.99 7.25 -1.73
C GLU A 14 10.32 5.81 -1.31
N ASP A 15 10.36 5.53 -0.01
CA ASP A 15 10.44 4.17 0.51
C ASP A 15 9.07 3.48 0.45
N PRO A 16 8.88 2.39 -0.32
CA PRO A 16 7.62 1.65 -0.41
C PRO A 16 7.10 1.05 0.90
N PHE A 17 7.95 0.89 1.92
CA PHE A 17 7.60 0.26 3.20
C PHE A 17 7.65 1.23 4.38
N TRP A 18 7.67 2.54 4.11
CA TRP A 18 7.68 3.54 5.15
C TRP A 18 6.43 3.45 6.06
N VAL A 19 6.67 3.50 7.37
CA VAL A 19 5.65 3.53 8.43
C VAL A 19 6.07 4.62 9.41
N PRO A 20 5.16 5.52 9.86
CA PRO A 20 5.49 6.50 10.88
C PRO A 20 5.89 5.76 12.16
N ALA A 21 7.10 6.06 12.66
CA ALA A 21 7.65 5.37 13.83
C ALA A 21 7.63 6.28 15.07
N THR A 22 7.54 7.59 14.87
CA THR A 22 7.55 8.58 15.95
C THR A 22 6.19 9.24 16.16
N GLU A 23 5.95 9.69 17.38
CA GLU A 23 4.69 10.34 17.76
C GLU A 23 4.49 11.70 17.06
N GLU A 24 5.59 12.41 16.81
CA GLU A 24 5.62 13.67 16.04
C GLU A 24 5.24 13.44 14.56
N GLU A 25 5.79 12.41 13.90
CA GLU A 25 5.40 12.05 12.53
C GLU A 25 3.94 11.60 12.43
N MET A 26 3.41 10.97 13.49
CA MET A 26 2.01 10.55 13.54
C MET A 26 1.07 11.74 13.73
N GLU A 27 1.45 12.72 14.55
CA GLU A 27 0.72 13.98 14.72
C GLU A 27 0.70 14.80 13.42
N ASP A 28 1.81 14.83 12.68
CA ASP A 28 1.95 15.54 11.40
C ASP A 28 1.17 14.90 10.24
N LEU A 29 1.05 13.56 10.21
CA LEU A 29 0.28 12.86 9.16
C LEU A 29 -1.23 12.80 9.45
N GLY A 30 -1.67 13.13 10.67
CA GLY A 30 -3.05 13.02 11.12
C GLY A 30 -3.54 11.57 11.29
N ASP A 31 -4.78 11.40 11.76
CA ASP A 31 -5.39 10.08 12.09
C ASP A 31 -5.43 9.09 10.91
N ASN A 32 -5.44 9.60 9.68
CA ASN A 32 -5.34 8.81 8.47
C ASN A 32 -4.12 9.34 7.72
N ALA A 33 -3.09 8.53 7.56
CA ALA A 33 -1.94 8.84 6.72
C ALA A 33 -2.38 9.12 5.27
N GLU A 34 -2.77 10.35 4.96
CA GLU A 34 -3.36 10.75 3.67
C GLU A 34 -2.34 10.79 2.53
N ARG A 35 -1.04 10.62 2.83
CA ARG A 35 0.00 10.50 1.81
C ARG A 35 0.03 9.09 1.23
N ASP A 36 -0.63 8.94 0.09
CA ASP A 36 -0.54 7.76 -0.78
C ASP A 36 0.91 7.51 -1.22
N ASN A 37 1.52 6.42 -0.73
CA ASN A 37 2.85 5.99 -1.13
C ASN A 37 2.82 5.38 -2.55
N ILE A 38 3.38 6.11 -3.52
CA ILE A 38 3.34 5.73 -4.94
C ILE A 38 4.22 4.49 -5.17
N ALA A 39 5.36 4.42 -4.50
CA ALA A 39 6.29 3.31 -4.60
C ALA A 39 5.63 1.99 -4.12
N LYS A 40 4.90 2.03 -3.00
CA LYS A 40 4.12 0.88 -2.47
C LYS A 40 3.08 0.39 -3.47
N LYS A 41 2.33 1.32 -4.07
CA LYS A 41 1.30 1.00 -5.08
C LYS A 41 1.86 0.28 -6.31
N TYR A 42 3.04 0.67 -6.78
CA TYR A 42 3.68 -0.02 -7.90
C TYR A 42 4.13 -1.43 -7.53
N ILE A 43 4.72 -1.60 -6.34
CA ILE A 43 5.15 -2.91 -5.84
C ILE A 43 3.95 -3.85 -5.69
N ASP A 44 2.88 -3.41 -5.02
CA ASP A 44 1.70 -4.24 -4.78
C ASP A 44 1.02 -4.66 -6.08
N ARG A 45 0.94 -3.75 -7.06
CA ARG A 45 0.41 -4.07 -8.40
C ARG A 45 1.22 -5.14 -9.11
N VAL A 46 2.56 -5.06 -9.03
CA VAL A 46 3.45 -6.06 -9.65
C VAL A 46 3.35 -7.39 -8.91
N ARG A 47 3.29 -7.39 -7.58
CA ARG A 47 3.15 -8.60 -6.76
C ARG A 47 1.82 -9.32 -7.01
N LYS A 48 0.70 -8.59 -7.05
CA LYS A 48 -0.62 -9.13 -7.43
C LYS A 48 -0.59 -9.78 -8.81
N ARG A 49 0.00 -9.12 -9.81
CA ARG A 49 0.12 -9.67 -11.17
C ARG A 49 0.97 -10.93 -11.20
N LYS A 50 2.03 -10.99 -10.38
CA LYS A 50 2.93 -12.15 -10.29
C LYS A 50 2.42 -13.25 -9.36
N GLY A 51 1.26 -13.08 -8.71
CA GLY A 51 0.71 -14.04 -7.75
C GLY A 51 1.49 -14.12 -6.43
N MET A 52 2.29 -13.09 -6.12
CA MET A 52 3.00 -13.00 -4.84
C MET A 52 2.08 -12.46 -3.74
N PHE A 53 2.34 -12.88 -2.50
CA PHE A 53 1.63 -12.37 -1.34
C PHE A 53 1.84 -10.85 -1.20
N VAL A 54 0.74 -10.14 -0.95
CA VAL A 54 0.71 -8.71 -0.61
C VAL A 54 0.05 -8.63 0.75
N GLU A 55 0.61 -7.84 1.67
CA GLU A 55 0.03 -7.54 2.99
C GLU A 55 -1.18 -6.60 2.85
N GLU A 56 -2.18 -7.00 2.07
CA GLU A 56 -3.48 -6.38 2.16
C GLU A 56 -4.19 -6.95 3.39
N LYS A 57 -4.63 -6.04 4.26
CA LYS A 57 -5.52 -6.35 5.37
C LYS A 57 -6.89 -6.69 4.78
N ILE A 58 -7.06 -7.90 4.25
CA ILE A 58 -8.29 -8.35 3.58
C ILE A 58 -9.46 -8.40 4.58
N VAL A 59 -9.16 -8.65 5.86
CA VAL A 59 -10.14 -8.63 6.95
C VAL A 59 -9.51 -7.99 8.18
N GLU A 60 -9.97 -6.80 8.56
CA GLU A 60 -9.47 -6.12 9.78
C GLU A 60 -9.95 -6.77 11.08
N HIS A 61 -11.12 -7.41 11.05
CA HIS A 61 -11.70 -8.13 12.20
C HIS A 61 -12.19 -9.51 11.78
N ALA A 62 -11.29 -10.48 11.71
CA ALA A 62 -11.61 -11.86 11.33
C ALA A 62 -12.56 -12.58 12.31
N GLU A 63 -12.71 -12.05 13.52
CA GLU A 63 -13.43 -12.67 14.63
C GLU A 63 -14.96 -12.64 14.49
N LYS A 64 -15.52 -11.80 13.61
CA LYS A 64 -16.98 -11.62 13.46
C LYS A 64 -17.57 -12.28 12.21
N GLN A 65 -16.97 -13.37 11.73
CA GLN A 65 -17.40 -13.99 10.45
C GLN A 65 -18.68 -14.86 10.54
N ARG A 66 -19.29 -15.09 11.71
CA ARG A 66 -20.64 -15.68 11.81
C ARG A 66 -21.48 -15.10 12.95
N ASN A 67 -22.65 -14.56 12.59
CA ASN A 67 -23.82 -14.46 13.45
C ASN A 67 -25.09 -14.84 12.68
N MET A 68 -25.06 -15.98 11.96
CA MET A 68 -26.30 -16.60 11.46
C MET A 68 -27.06 -17.13 12.68
N LYS A 69 -28.03 -16.36 13.20
CA LYS A 69 -29.12 -16.93 13.98
C LYS A 69 -29.97 -17.70 12.98
N ASN A 70 -29.93 -19.03 13.06
CA ASN A 70 -30.87 -19.88 12.35
C ASN A 70 -32.28 -19.46 12.76
N ALA A 71 -33.10 -19.09 11.78
CA ALA A 71 -34.56 -19.03 11.93
C ALA A 71 -35.14 -20.41 11.65
#